data_AF-A0A5Y5PYV4-F1
#
_entry.id   AF-A0A5Y5PYV4-F1
#
_cell.length_a   1.000
_cell.length_b   1.000
_cell.length_c   1.000
_cell.angle_alpha   90.00
_cell.angle_beta   90.00
_cell.angle_gamma   90.00
#
_symmetry.space_group_name_H-M   'P 1'
#
loop_
_entity.id
_entity.type
_entity.pdbx_description
1 polymer ?
#
loop_
_entity_poly.entity_id
_entity_poly.type
_entity_poly.pdbx_seq_one_letter_code
_entity_poly.pdbx_strand_id
1 'polypeptide(L)'
;MPVLISGVLKDGTGTPVQNCTIQLKASRTSTTVVVNTVASENPDDAGRYSMDVEQGQYTVTLLVEGYPPSHAGVITVYDDSKPGTLNDFLGAMTEDDVRPEALRRFEAMVEEVARQASEASRNATAAGQASEQAQTSAGQAAESATAAVNAAEAAEASATQAASSAASAESSAGTATTKAGEASASAASADTARTAAAASAAAAKTSEANADVSRTAAGDSAAAAAASATAAQTSAARAGASETAAKMSETQAASSAGEAGASATAAAASEKAAAASAAEAKTSETNAATSASTAAASATAASSSASEASSHAAASDTSASLAAQSSTAAGAAATRAEDAAKRAEDIADVISLEDASLTKKGIVKLSSATDSDSEALAATPKAVHAVMDEVQTKAPLDSPVFTGTPTTPTPPDDAKGLQTANAEFVRKLIAALVGSVPESLDTLQELADALGNDPNFATTVLNKLAGKQPLDETLTALSGKS
;
A
#
# COMPACT_ATOMS: atom_id res chain seq x y z
N MET A 1 -3.88 -29.40 175.44
CA MET A 1 -4.19 -28.37 176.47
C MET A 1 -3.84 -27.02 175.86
N PRO A 2 -4.50 -25.90 176.22
CA PRO A 2 -4.10 -24.61 175.68
C PRO A 2 -2.70 -24.25 176.18
N VAL A 3 -1.88 -23.74 175.27
CA VAL A 3 -0.54 -23.23 175.54
C VAL A 3 -0.65 -21.72 175.73
N LEU A 4 -0.22 -21.25 176.91
CA LEU A 4 -0.25 -19.83 177.24
C LEU A 4 0.79 -19.08 176.40
N ILE A 5 0.32 -18.24 175.48
CA ILE A 5 1.14 -17.31 174.71
C ILE A 5 0.95 -15.93 175.32
N SER A 6 1.95 -15.51 176.09
CA SER A 6 1.91 -14.23 176.82
C SER A 6 3.23 -13.48 176.69
N GLY A 7 3.17 -12.16 176.79
CA GLY A 7 4.34 -11.31 176.61
C GLY A 7 4.00 -9.83 176.55
N VAL A 8 5.01 -9.00 176.27
CA VAL A 8 4.82 -7.59 175.95
C VAL A 8 5.05 -7.43 174.45
N LEU A 9 4.03 -7.00 173.71
CA LEU A 9 4.18 -6.68 172.29
C LEU A 9 4.93 -5.36 172.17
N LYS A 10 6.12 -5.42 171.56
CA LYS A 10 7.01 -4.27 171.37
C LYS A 10 7.21 -4.02 169.88
N ASP A 11 7.34 -2.76 169.50
CA ASP A 11 7.75 -2.40 168.14
C ASP A 11 9.26 -2.63 167.93
N GLY A 12 9.75 -2.37 166.71
CA GLY A 12 11.18 -2.49 166.37
C GLY A 12 12.11 -1.55 167.15
N THR A 13 11.57 -0.61 167.94
CA THR A 13 12.33 0.26 168.86
C THR A 13 12.27 -0.18 170.33
N GLY A 14 11.52 -1.25 170.61
CA GLY A 14 11.35 -1.80 171.96
C GLY A 14 10.23 -1.13 172.78
N THR A 15 9.48 -0.20 172.19
CA THR A 15 8.40 0.54 172.84
C THR A 15 7.11 -0.31 172.86
N PRO A 16 6.32 -0.34 173.96
CA PRO A 16 5.08 -1.12 174.01
C PRO A 16 4.04 -0.62 173.00
N VAL A 17 3.50 -1.53 172.19
CA VAL A 17 2.50 -1.19 171.16
C VAL A 17 1.11 -1.18 171.80
N GLN A 18 0.56 0.02 172.02
CA GLN A 18 -0.80 0.24 172.55
C GLN A 18 -1.84 0.18 171.42
N ASN A 19 -3.11 -0.09 171.76
CA ASN A 19 -4.24 -0.16 170.83
C ASN A 19 -4.03 -1.13 169.64
N CYS A 20 -3.35 -2.26 169.88
CA CYS A 20 -3.21 -3.36 168.91
C CYS A 20 -4.20 -4.48 169.24
N THR A 21 -4.67 -5.21 168.24
CA THR A 21 -5.33 -6.51 168.40
C THR A 21 -4.45 -7.56 167.73
N ILE A 22 -4.02 -8.55 168.51
CA ILE A 22 -3.32 -9.73 168.00
C ILE A 22 -4.38 -10.74 167.59
N GLN A 23 -4.40 -11.12 166.32
CA GLN A 23 -5.31 -12.13 165.78
C GLN A 23 -4.56 -13.38 165.36
N LEU A 24 -5.01 -14.54 165.84
CA LEU A 24 -4.54 -15.84 165.38
C LEU A 24 -5.68 -16.50 164.62
N LYS A 25 -5.46 -16.73 163.32
CA LYS A 25 -6.42 -17.42 162.46
C LYS A 25 -5.91 -18.82 162.15
N ALA A 26 -6.68 -19.86 162.49
CA ALA A 26 -6.30 -21.24 162.19
C ALA A 26 -6.15 -21.45 160.68
N SER A 27 -4.94 -21.80 160.21
CA SER A 27 -4.62 -22.03 158.79
C SER A 27 -4.99 -23.45 158.33
N ARG A 28 -5.08 -24.39 159.28
CA ARG A 28 -5.52 -25.77 159.06
C ARG A 28 -6.40 -26.24 160.22
N THR A 29 -7.37 -27.10 159.91
CA THR A 29 -8.19 -27.76 160.93
C THR A 29 -7.29 -28.70 161.74
N SER A 30 -7.19 -28.45 163.03
CA SER A 30 -6.55 -29.32 164.02
C SER A 30 -7.60 -30.12 164.80
N THR A 31 -7.15 -30.99 165.70
CA THR A 31 -8.00 -31.82 166.56
C THR A 31 -8.85 -31.02 167.54
N THR A 32 -8.44 -29.79 167.90
CA THR A 32 -9.18 -28.92 168.84
C THR A 32 -9.66 -27.60 168.22
N VAL A 33 -9.15 -27.20 167.05
CA VAL A 33 -9.50 -25.93 166.40
C VAL A 33 -9.78 -26.12 164.91
N VAL A 34 -10.92 -25.62 164.43
CA VAL A 34 -11.31 -25.69 163.01
C VAL A 34 -10.66 -24.56 162.20
N VAL A 35 -10.24 -24.83 160.96
CA VAL A 35 -9.67 -23.83 160.04
C VAL A 35 -10.56 -22.59 159.91
N ASN A 36 -9.94 -21.42 159.75
CA ASN A 36 -10.56 -20.08 159.67
C ASN A 36 -11.20 -19.53 160.95
N THR A 37 -11.19 -20.25 162.07
CA THR A 37 -11.54 -19.67 163.37
C THR A 37 -10.48 -18.65 163.81
N VAL A 38 -10.89 -17.59 164.49
CA VAL A 38 -10.02 -16.48 164.90
C VAL A 38 -10.11 -16.26 166.41
N ALA A 39 -8.98 -16.31 167.10
CA ALA A 39 -8.82 -15.79 168.46
C ALA A 39 -8.23 -14.37 168.37
N SER A 40 -8.75 -13.44 169.18
CA SER A 40 -8.30 -12.05 169.21
C SER A 40 -8.03 -11.63 170.64
N GLU A 41 -6.89 -10.98 170.87
CA GLU A 41 -6.58 -10.38 172.16
C GLU A 41 -5.99 -8.98 172.00
N ASN A 42 -6.40 -8.08 172.89
CA ASN A 42 -5.97 -6.70 172.94
C ASN A 42 -4.99 -6.53 174.11
N PRO A 43 -3.72 -6.16 173.84
CA PRO A 43 -2.79 -5.83 174.90
C PRO A 43 -3.24 -4.59 175.70
N ASP A 44 -2.88 -4.52 176.98
CA ASP A 44 -3.17 -3.36 177.85
C ASP A 44 -2.33 -2.11 177.47
N ASP A 45 -2.52 -0.98 178.18
CA ASP A 45 -1.74 0.26 177.96
C ASP A 45 -0.21 0.07 178.14
N ALA A 46 0.22 -1.03 178.76
CA ALA A 46 1.62 -1.42 178.90
C ALA A 46 2.08 -2.42 177.82
N GLY A 47 1.25 -2.71 176.81
CA GLY A 47 1.50 -3.62 175.71
C GLY A 47 1.50 -5.11 176.10
N ARG A 48 0.99 -5.47 177.28
CA ARG A 48 0.97 -6.86 177.77
C ARG A 48 -0.23 -7.61 177.20
N TYR A 49 0.02 -8.78 176.63
CA TYR A 49 -1.00 -9.71 176.15
C TYR A 49 -0.78 -11.10 176.79
N SER A 50 -1.85 -11.87 176.90
CA SER A 50 -1.87 -13.18 177.55
C SER A 50 -3.06 -14.02 177.08
N MET A 51 -2.87 -14.80 176.02
CA MET A 51 -3.88 -15.67 175.44
C MET A 51 -3.57 -17.16 175.64
N ASP A 52 -4.59 -17.95 175.93
CA ASP A 52 -4.53 -19.41 175.91
C ASP A 52 -4.81 -19.93 174.49
N VAL A 53 -3.81 -20.53 173.82
CA VAL A 53 -3.92 -20.96 172.41
C VAL A 53 -3.83 -22.48 172.28
N GLU A 54 -4.84 -23.08 171.65
CA GLU A 54 -4.92 -24.52 171.40
C GLU A 54 -3.94 -24.99 170.30
N GLN A 55 -3.63 -26.30 170.26
CA GLN A 55 -2.70 -26.87 169.26
C GLN A 55 -3.19 -26.69 167.82
N GLY A 56 -2.27 -26.33 166.92
CA GLY A 56 -2.61 -26.09 165.53
C GLY A 56 -1.62 -25.18 164.82
N GLN A 57 -1.86 -24.98 163.52
CA GLN A 57 -1.10 -24.03 162.72
C GLN A 57 -1.96 -22.77 162.52
N TYR A 58 -1.40 -21.62 162.88
CA TYR A 58 -2.11 -20.35 162.88
C TYR A 58 -1.35 -19.30 162.09
N THR A 59 -2.08 -18.53 161.28
CA THR A 59 -1.58 -17.29 160.70
C THR A 59 -1.79 -16.18 161.73
N VAL A 60 -0.71 -15.53 162.13
CA VAL A 60 -0.69 -14.43 163.09
C VAL A 60 -0.80 -13.12 162.35
N THR A 61 -1.77 -12.28 162.71
CA THR A 61 -1.98 -10.93 162.15
C THR A 61 -2.04 -9.92 163.28
N LEU A 62 -1.32 -8.80 163.15
CA LEU A 62 -1.33 -7.69 164.10
C LEU A 62 -2.14 -6.54 163.50
N LEU A 63 -3.15 -6.06 164.23
CA LEU A 63 -4.03 -4.96 163.82
C LEU A 63 -3.85 -3.79 164.79
N VAL A 64 -3.11 -2.76 164.42
CA VAL A 64 -2.94 -1.55 165.24
C VAL A 64 -3.95 -0.48 164.80
N GLU A 65 -4.70 0.11 165.73
CA GLU A 65 -5.72 1.12 165.42
C GLU A 65 -5.13 2.30 164.61
N GLY A 66 -5.66 2.53 163.40
CA GLY A 66 -5.14 3.52 162.46
C GLY A 66 -4.15 3.00 161.40
N TYR A 67 -3.71 1.73 161.46
CA TYR A 67 -2.82 1.10 160.48
C TYR A 67 -3.44 -0.18 159.87
N PRO A 68 -3.15 -0.48 158.58
CA PRO A 68 -3.68 -1.67 157.92
C PRO A 68 -3.16 -2.98 158.57
N PRO A 69 -3.95 -4.08 158.58
CA PRO A 69 -3.57 -5.36 159.18
C PRO A 69 -2.26 -5.92 158.60
N SER A 70 -1.29 -6.25 159.44
CA SER A 70 -0.01 -6.81 159.01
C SER A 70 0.10 -8.29 159.38
N HIS A 71 0.39 -9.14 158.40
CA HIS A 71 0.63 -10.58 158.63
C HIS A 71 2.03 -10.77 159.25
N ALA A 72 2.07 -11.15 160.53
CA ALA A 72 3.31 -11.33 161.28
C ALA A 72 4.01 -12.66 160.96
N GLY A 73 3.25 -13.66 160.49
CA GLY A 73 3.79 -14.94 160.02
C GLY A 73 2.85 -16.10 160.35
N VAL A 74 3.37 -17.32 160.23
CA VAL A 74 2.65 -18.55 160.59
C VAL A 74 3.36 -19.17 161.78
N ILE A 75 2.61 -19.50 162.82
CA ILE A 75 3.10 -20.28 163.95
C ILE A 75 2.50 -21.66 163.93
N THR A 76 3.24 -22.64 164.44
CA THR A 76 2.72 -23.99 164.70
C THR A 76 2.86 -24.27 166.19
N VAL A 77 1.72 -24.41 166.88
CA VAL A 77 1.65 -24.77 168.30
C VAL A 77 1.45 -26.29 168.39
N TYR A 78 2.46 -26.98 168.93
CA TYR A 78 2.43 -28.42 169.20
C TYR A 78 1.93 -28.70 170.63
N ASP A 79 1.45 -29.91 170.90
CA ASP A 79 0.91 -30.30 172.23
C ASP A 79 1.97 -30.24 173.35
N ASP A 80 3.24 -30.39 173.02
CA ASP A 80 4.39 -30.27 173.92
C ASP A 80 5.04 -28.87 173.90
N SER A 81 4.43 -27.90 173.24
CA SER A 81 4.97 -26.54 173.17
C SER A 81 4.92 -25.86 174.54
N LYS A 82 6.07 -25.30 174.95
CA LYS A 82 6.19 -24.59 176.22
C LYS A 82 5.55 -23.20 176.13
N PRO A 83 4.92 -22.68 177.22
CA PRO A 83 4.49 -21.29 177.29
C PRO A 83 5.64 -20.34 176.94
N GLY A 84 5.37 -19.35 176.08
CA GLY A 84 6.40 -18.50 175.51
C GLY A 84 5.82 -17.25 174.86
N THR A 85 6.69 -16.41 174.32
CA THR A 85 6.26 -15.19 173.62
C THR A 85 5.81 -15.54 172.19
N LEU A 86 5.00 -14.69 171.58
CA LEU A 86 4.53 -14.89 170.21
C LEU A 86 5.69 -14.96 169.21
N ASN A 87 6.77 -14.24 169.51
CA ASN A 87 7.98 -14.21 168.71
C ASN A 87 8.74 -15.54 168.73
N ASP A 88 8.70 -16.29 169.84
CA ASP A 88 9.38 -17.59 169.95
C ASP A 88 8.77 -18.61 168.97
N PHE A 89 7.45 -18.56 168.78
CA PHE A 89 6.73 -19.46 167.88
C PHE A 89 6.88 -19.10 166.40
N LEU A 90 7.22 -17.85 166.06
CA LEU A 90 7.43 -17.41 164.67
C LEU A 90 8.80 -17.82 164.10
N GLY A 91 9.69 -18.43 164.90
CA GLY A 91 11.09 -18.70 164.53
C GLY A 91 11.48 -20.15 164.21
N ALA A 92 10.57 -21.12 164.14
CA ALA A 92 10.90 -22.55 163.97
C ALA A 92 10.88 -23.05 162.49
N MET A 93 11.85 -23.88 162.05
CA MET A 93 12.04 -24.39 160.65
C MET A 93 11.13 -25.58 160.24
N THR A 94 10.87 -25.79 158.92
CA THR A 94 9.94 -26.80 158.33
C THR A 94 10.58 -27.79 157.31
N GLU A 95 9.83 -28.82 156.90
CA GLU A 95 10.25 -30.15 156.37
C GLU A 95 10.70 -30.29 154.87
N ASP A 96 10.86 -29.22 154.07
CA ASP A 96 11.07 -29.30 152.58
C ASP A 96 12.53 -29.55 152.08
N ASP A 97 13.51 -29.79 152.95
CA ASP A 97 14.95 -29.68 152.63
C ASP A 97 15.71 -30.99 152.22
N VAL A 98 15.08 -32.08 151.73
CA VAL A 98 15.75 -33.44 151.68
C VAL A 98 15.81 -34.24 150.34
N ARG A 99 16.11 -33.67 149.14
CA ARG A 99 16.43 -34.46 147.88
C ARG A 99 17.80 -34.11 147.22
N PRO A 100 18.67 -35.05 146.74
CA PRO A 100 20.04 -34.75 146.25
C PRO A 100 20.20 -34.41 144.74
N GLU A 101 21.11 -33.47 144.38
CA GLU A 101 21.32 -32.89 143.02
C GLU A 101 22.06 -33.74 141.96
N ALA A 102 22.81 -34.80 142.35
CA ALA A 102 23.76 -35.46 141.45
C ALA A 102 23.12 -36.20 140.25
N LEU A 103 21.95 -36.80 140.45
CA LEU A 103 21.22 -37.54 139.40
C LEU A 103 20.66 -36.61 138.31
N ARG A 104 20.27 -35.38 138.66
CA ARG A 104 19.72 -34.41 137.70
C ARG A 104 20.73 -33.94 136.65
N ARG A 105 22.04 -33.99 136.96
CA ARG A 105 23.11 -33.56 136.05
C ARG A 105 23.50 -34.64 135.02
N PHE A 106 23.38 -35.92 135.36
CA PHE A 106 23.72 -37.02 134.46
C PHE A 106 22.67 -37.21 133.36
N GLU A 107 21.38 -37.14 133.70
CA GLU A 107 20.29 -37.22 132.72
C GLU A 107 20.36 -36.09 131.69
N ALA A 108 20.64 -34.84 132.12
CA ALA A 108 20.81 -33.71 131.22
C ALA A 108 21.97 -33.88 130.22
N MET A 109 23.05 -34.58 130.60
CA MET A 109 24.20 -34.82 129.71
C MET A 109 23.87 -35.84 128.61
N VAL A 110 23.15 -36.92 128.96
CA VAL A 110 22.74 -37.95 127.98
C VAL A 110 21.74 -37.38 126.97
N GLU A 111 20.81 -36.56 127.44
CA GLU A 111 19.83 -35.89 126.57
C GLU A 111 20.53 -34.90 125.59
N GLU A 112 21.56 -34.19 126.06
CA GLU A 112 22.37 -33.29 125.22
C GLU A 112 23.19 -34.04 124.17
N VAL A 113 23.81 -35.18 124.50
CA VAL A 113 24.52 -36.02 123.52
C VAL A 113 23.56 -36.59 122.48
N ALA A 114 22.36 -37.02 122.89
CA ALA A 114 21.33 -37.51 121.97
C ALA A 114 20.82 -36.40 121.02
N ARG A 115 20.66 -35.17 121.52
CA ARG A 115 20.34 -33.98 120.73
C ARG A 115 21.44 -33.70 119.70
N GLN A 116 22.71 -33.67 120.13
CA GLN A 116 23.85 -33.43 119.23
C GLN A 116 24.00 -34.53 118.17
N ALA A 117 23.80 -35.80 118.51
CA ALA A 117 23.81 -36.89 117.54
C ALA A 117 22.68 -36.76 116.51
N SER A 118 21.48 -36.36 116.95
CA SER A 118 20.34 -36.09 116.06
C SER A 118 20.61 -34.91 115.12
N GLU A 119 21.26 -33.86 115.62
CA GLU A 119 21.68 -32.71 114.81
C GLU A 119 22.78 -33.07 113.81
N ALA A 120 23.77 -33.87 114.21
CA ALA A 120 24.82 -34.35 113.32
C ALA A 120 24.23 -35.22 112.18
N SER A 121 23.26 -36.09 112.49
CA SER A 121 22.54 -36.88 111.48
C SER A 121 21.76 -36.00 110.52
N ARG A 122 20.98 -35.02 111.03
CA ARG A 122 20.25 -34.06 110.19
C ARG A 122 21.20 -33.25 109.30
N ASN A 123 22.32 -32.80 109.85
CA ASN A 123 23.34 -32.05 109.10
C ASN A 123 23.99 -32.92 108.01
N ALA A 124 24.29 -34.19 108.29
CA ALA A 124 24.82 -35.11 107.29
C ALA A 124 23.83 -35.36 106.16
N THR A 125 22.53 -35.54 106.47
CA THR A 125 21.47 -35.65 105.45
C THR A 125 21.36 -34.38 104.63
N ALA A 126 21.36 -33.20 105.27
CA ALA A 126 21.31 -31.91 104.58
C ALA A 126 22.54 -31.70 103.67
N ALA A 127 23.73 -32.10 104.13
CA ALA A 127 24.95 -32.07 103.31
C ALA A 127 24.88 -33.04 102.12
N GLY A 128 24.32 -34.23 102.31
CA GLY A 128 24.07 -35.19 101.22
C GLY A 128 23.12 -34.62 100.16
N GLN A 129 21.98 -34.08 100.60
CA GLN A 129 21.01 -33.42 99.72
C GLN A 129 21.62 -32.21 98.99
N ALA A 130 22.42 -31.41 99.68
CA ALA A 130 23.13 -30.27 99.07
C ALA A 130 24.16 -30.74 98.01
N SER A 131 24.87 -31.85 98.27
CA SER A 131 25.79 -32.44 97.29
C SER A 131 25.04 -32.95 96.04
N GLU A 132 23.91 -33.63 96.22
CA GLU A 132 23.07 -34.11 95.10
C GLU A 132 22.51 -32.92 94.29
N GLN A 133 22.08 -31.85 94.97
CA GLN A 133 21.62 -30.63 94.32
C GLN A 133 22.74 -29.93 93.55
N ALA A 134 23.97 -29.90 94.09
CA ALA A 134 25.13 -29.34 93.41
C ALA A 134 25.52 -30.17 92.18
N GLN A 135 25.47 -31.51 92.25
CA GLN A 135 25.70 -32.40 91.11
C GLN A 135 24.64 -32.19 90.02
N THR A 136 23.38 -32.07 90.40
CA THR A 136 22.28 -31.78 89.46
C THR A 136 22.49 -30.43 88.78
N SER A 137 22.86 -29.40 89.54
CA SER A 137 23.14 -28.05 89.00
C SER A 137 24.35 -28.06 88.06
N ALA A 138 25.39 -28.83 88.38
CA ALA A 138 26.56 -29.01 87.51
C ALA A 138 26.18 -29.72 86.20
N GLY A 139 25.32 -30.75 86.27
CA GLY A 139 24.76 -31.42 85.09
C GLY A 139 23.98 -30.47 84.19
N GLN A 140 23.05 -29.68 84.77
CA GLN A 140 22.29 -28.67 84.05
C GLN A 140 23.17 -27.58 83.41
N ALA A 141 24.25 -27.18 84.09
CA ALA A 141 25.22 -26.23 83.54
C ALA A 141 26.00 -26.82 82.35
N ALA A 142 26.39 -28.09 82.41
CA ALA A 142 27.05 -28.79 81.31
C ALA A 142 26.12 -28.97 80.10
N GLU A 143 24.85 -29.33 80.34
CA GLU A 143 23.81 -29.40 79.30
C GLU A 143 23.58 -28.02 78.66
N SER A 144 23.49 -26.97 79.48
CA SER A 144 23.34 -25.59 78.99
C SER A 144 24.55 -25.13 78.17
N ALA A 145 25.77 -25.48 78.59
CA ALA A 145 26.98 -25.19 77.82
C ALA A 145 26.98 -25.91 76.46
N THR A 146 26.54 -27.16 76.43
CA THR A 146 26.40 -27.93 75.18
C THR A 146 25.34 -27.32 74.27
N ALA A 147 24.19 -26.92 74.83
CA ALA A 147 23.14 -26.23 74.08
C ALA A 147 23.63 -24.89 73.51
N ALA A 148 24.45 -24.14 74.25
CA ALA A 148 25.04 -22.89 73.78
C ALA A 148 26.03 -23.10 72.62
N VAL A 149 26.87 -24.15 72.69
CA VAL A 149 27.78 -24.52 71.58
C VAL A 149 26.98 -24.91 70.33
N ASN A 150 25.98 -25.78 70.47
CA ASN A 150 25.12 -26.18 69.35
C ASN A 150 24.38 -24.99 68.74
N ALA A 151 23.93 -24.04 69.55
CA ALA A 151 23.29 -22.81 69.07
C ALA A 151 24.27 -21.91 68.31
N ALA A 152 25.53 -21.83 68.76
CA ALA A 152 26.58 -21.09 68.07
C ALA A 152 26.91 -21.73 66.71
N GLU A 153 27.04 -23.05 66.65
CA GLU A 153 27.27 -23.79 65.41
C GLU A 153 26.09 -23.63 64.42
N ALA A 154 24.85 -23.69 64.92
CA ALA A 154 23.66 -23.44 64.09
C ALA A 154 23.62 -22.00 63.56
N ALA A 155 24.05 -21.02 64.35
CA ALA A 155 24.17 -19.63 63.92
C ALA A 155 25.25 -19.44 62.85
N GLU A 156 26.40 -20.11 62.99
CA GLU A 156 27.48 -20.10 61.99
C GLU A 156 27.04 -20.74 60.67
N ALA A 157 26.35 -21.88 60.73
CA ALA A 157 25.77 -22.52 59.55
C ALA A 157 24.74 -21.61 58.86
N SER A 158 23.89 -20.94 59.64
CA SER A 158 22.91 -19.97 59.13
C SER A 158 23.59 -18.76 58.46
N ALA A 159 24.67 -18.24 59.05
CA ALA A 159 25.45 -17.15 58.47
C ALA A 159 26.09 -17.56 57.13
N THR A 160 26.61 -18.78 57.03
CA THR A 160 27.19 -19.34 55.80
C THR A 160 26.12 -19.52 54.71
N GLN A 161 24.93 -19.99 55.09
CA GLN A 161 23.80 -20.12 54.16
C GLN A 161 23.31 -18.76 53.66
N ALA A 162 23.27 -17.75 54.53
CA ALA A 162 22.93 -16.38 54.16
C ALA A 162 23.97 -15.78 53.19
N ALA A 163 25.26 -16.00 53.43
CA ALA A 163 26.33 -15.55 52.53
C ALA A 163 26.25 -16.22 51.15
N SER A 164 25.98 -17.53 51.10
CA SER A 164 25.79 -18.27 49.84
C SER A 164 24.57 -17.79 49.06
N SER A 165 23.49 -17.47 49.78
CA SER A 165 22.27 -16.91 49.19
C SER A 165 22.51 -15.50 48.63
N ALA A 166 23.28 -14.67 49.34
CA ALA A 166 23.68 -13.35 48.87
C ALA A 166 24.53 -13.44 47.58
N ALA A 167 25.54 -14.33 47.55
CA ALA A 167 26.36 -14.55 46.36
C ALA A 167 25.52 -15.05 45.16
N SER A 168 24.54 -15.91 45.40
CA SER A 168 23.62 -16.39 44.36
C SER A 168 22.72 -15.26 43.83
N ALA A 169 22.26 -14.37 44.71
CA ALA A 169 21.49 -13.19 44.34
C ALA A 169 22.33 -12.20 43.51
N GLU A 170 23.58 -11.96 43.89
CA GLU A 170 24.52 -11.13 43.12
C GLU A 170 24.79 -11.70 41.72
N SER A 171 25.04 -13.01 41.61
CA SER A 171 25.21 -13.69 40.32
C SER A 171 23.96 -13.58 39.44
N SER A 172 22.77 -13.72 40.05
CA SER A 172 21.49 -13.56 39.36
C SER A 172 21.28 -12.12 38.87
N ALA A 173 21.64 -11.12 39.68
CA ALA A 173 21.58 -9.71 39.30
C ALA A 173 22.56 -9.38 38.15
N GLY A 174 23.77 -9.95 38.18
CA GLY A 174 24.73 -9.85 37.07
C GLY A 174 24.17 -10.45 35.78
N THR A 175 23.57 -11.65 35.86
CA THR A 175 22.91 -12.30 34.72
C THR A 175 21.76 -11.45 34.16
N ALA A 176 20.92 -10.88 35.03
CA ALA A 176 19.83 -9.99 34.64
C ALA A 176 20.35 -8.73 33.93
N THR A 177 21.46 -8.16 34.40
CA THR A 177 22.12 -7.00 33.78
C THR A 177 22.64 -7.34 32.38
N THR A 178 23.30 -8.49 32.20
CA THR A 178 23.75 -8.97 30.89
C THR A 178 22.57 -9.16 29.94
N LYS A 179 21.48 -9.79 30.41
CA LYS A 179 20.27 -10.01 29.60
C LYS A 179 19.60 -8.70 29.20
N ALA A 180 19.57 -7.69 30.08
CA ALA A 180 19.09 -6.36 29.74
C ALA A 180 19.95 -5.69 28.65
N GLY A 181 21.27 -5.87 28.71
CA GLY A 181 22.20 -5.42 27.66
C GLY A 181 21.97 -6.11 26.31
N GLU A 182 21.85 -7.44 26.31
CA GLU A 182 21.53 -8.24 25.12
C GLU A 182 20.18 -7.82 24.49
N ALA A 183 19.16 -7.58 25.32
CA ALA A 183 17.86 -7.10 24.86
C ALA A 183 17.97 -5.71 24.21
N SER A 184 18.74 -4.81 24.81
CA SER A 184 18.98 -3.46 24.28
C SER A 184 19.72 -3.50 22.93
N ALA A 185 20.73 -4.36 22.81
CA ALA A 185 21.45 -4.58 21.54
C ALA A 185 20.54 -5.18 20.45
N SER A 186 19.66 -6.11 20.84
CA SER A 186 18.67 -6.70 19.95
C SER A 186 17.65 -5.67 19.45
N ALA A 187 17.20 -4.78 20.33
CA ALA A 187 16.31 -3.66 19.96
C ALA A 187 17.00 -2.69 18.97
N ALA A 188 18.26 -2.32 19.21
CA ALA A 188 19.02 -1.48 18.29
C ALA A 188 19.23 -2.13 16.92
N SER A 189 19.45 -3.46 16.90
CA SER A 189 19.53 -4.25 15.67
C SER A 189 18.20 -4.29 14.91
N ALA A 190 17.08 -4.41 15.63
CA ALA A 190 15.74 -4.34 15.04
C ALA A 190 15.44 -2.96 14.44
N ASP A 191 15.85 -1.87 15.10
CA ASP A 191 15.73 -0.50 14.55
C ASP A 191 16.59 -0.30 13.30
N THR A 192 17.81 -0.86 13.29
CA THR A 192 18.69 -0.85 12.11
C THR A 192 18.05 -1.62 10.95
N ALA A 193 17.51 -2.80 11.21
CA ALA A 193 16.81 -3.61 10.21
C ALA A 193 15.55 -2.89 9.66
N ARG A 194 14.78 -2.23 10.53
CA ARG A 194 13.62 -1.40 10.13
C ARG A 194 14.04 -0.26 9.22
N THR A 195 15.14 0.42 9.53
CA THR A 195 15.70 1.50 8.71
C THR A 195 16.18 0.98 7.35
N ALA A 196 16.87 -0.15 7.33
CA ALA A 196 17.30 -0.80 6.10
C ALA A 196 16.10 -1.21 5.23
N ALA A 197 15.06 -1.80 5.82
CA ALA A 197 13.82 -2.16 5.11
C ALA A 197 13.11 -0.93 4.52
N ALA A 198 13.06 0.19 5.25
CA ALA A 198 12.51 1.45 4.74
C ALA A 198 13.32 2.00 3.56
N ALA A 199 14.65 1.93 3.62
CA ALA A 199 15.53 2.32 2.51
C ALA A 199 15.33 1.42 1.28
N SER A 200 15.21 0.10 1.47
CA SER A 200 14.91 -0.85 0.39
C SER A 200 13.54 -0.56 -0.25
N ALA A 201 12.51 -0.23 0.54
CA ALA A 201 11.20 0.14 0.02
C ALA A 201 11.25 1.45 -0.80
N ALA A 202 12.04 2.44 -0.38
CA ALA A 202 12.25 3.67 -1.15
C ALA A 202 13.00 3.42 -2.47
N ALA A 203 14.01 2.52 -2.45
CA ALA A 203 14.73 2.10 -3.64
C ALA A 203 13.80 1.37 -4.63
N ALA A 204 12.90 0.51 -4.15
CA ALA A 204 11.90 -0.16 -4.98
C ALA A 204 10.96 0.84 -5.67
N LYS A 205 10.42 1.83 -4.94
CA LYS A 205 9.61 2.91 -5.53
C LYS A 205 10.35 3.73 -6.58
N THR A 206 11.65 3.97 -6.37
CA THR A 206 12.50 4.64 -7.36
C THR A 206 12.68 3.78 -8.61
N SER A 207 12.83 2.46 -8.43
CA SER A 207 12.92 1.51 -9.54
C SER A 207 11.62 1.42 -10.34
N GLU A 208 10.46 1.46 -9.69
CA GLU A 208 9.14 1.53 -10.35
C GLU A 208 9.03 2.79 -11.21
N ALA A 209 9.38 3.95 -10.64
CA ALA A 209 9.38 5.22 -11.39
C ALA A 209 10.33 5.18 -12.60
N ASN A 210 11.53 4.61 -12.44
CA ASN A 210 12.48 4.45 -13.55
C ASN A 210 11.97 3.50 -14.64
N ALA A 211 11.22 2.46 -14.27
CA ALA A 211 10.58 1.56 -15.22
C ALA A 211 9.46 2.26 -16.00
N ASP A 212 8.66 3.11 -15.35
CA ASP A 212 7.64 3.92 -16.02
C ASP A 212 8.26 4.94 -16.98
N VAL A 213 9.32 5.65 -16.57
CA VAL A 213 10.09 6.56 -17.45
C VAL A 213 10.64 5.81 -18.67
N SER A 214 11.19 4.61 -18.46
CA SER A 214 11.71 3.77 -19.55
C SER A 214 10.59 3.33 -20.51
N ARG A 215 9.39 3.03 -19.98
CA ARG A 215 8.22 2.69 -20.79
C ARG A 215 7.77 3.87 -21.65
N THR A 216 7.73 5.09 -21.08
CA THR A 216 7.43 6.31 -21.84
C THR A 216 8.46 6.54 -22.94
N ALA A 217 9.75 6.47 -22.64
CA ALA A 217 10.81 6.66 -23.62
C ALA A 217 10.77 5.63 -24.77
N ALA A 218 10.41 4.37 -24.46
CA ALA A 218 10.18 3.34 -25.48
C ALA A 218 8.97 3.67 -26.37
N GLY A 219 7.89 4.19 -25.79
CA GLY A 219 6.72 4.68 -26.53
C GLY A 219 7.06 5.84 -27.47
N ASP A 220 7.79 6.84 -26.99
CA ASP A 220 8.26 7.98 -27.81
C ASP A 220 9.16 7.51 -28.96
N SER A 221 10.06 6.56 -28.69
CA SER A 221 10.93 5.97 -29.70
C SER A 221 10.14 5.20 -30.77
N ALA A 222 9.09 4.46 -30.37
CA ALA A 222 8.21 3.78 -31.30
C ALA A 222 7.43 4.77 -32.19
N ALA A 223 6.94 5.87 -31.62
CA ALA A 223 6.28 6.94 -32.37
C ALA A 223 7.23 7.61 -33.37
N ALA A 224 8.47 7.89 -32.97
CA ALA A 224 9.50 8.45 -33.84
C ALA A 224 9.86 7.49 -35.00
N ALA A 225 9.93 6.18 -34.73
CA ALA A 225 10.14 5.16 -35.75
C ALA A 225 8.98 5.09 -36.75
N ALA A 226 7.73 5.15 -36.27
CA ALA A 226 6.54 5.19 -37.12
C ALA A 226 6.51 6.44 -38.02
N ALA A 227 6.81 7.62 -37.45
CA ALA A 227 6.91 8.87 -38.22
C ALA A 227 8.02 8.79 -39.29
N SER A 228 9.16 8.18 -38.96
CA SER A 228 10.26 7.96 -39.90
C SER A 228 9.86 7.02 -41.04
N ALA A 229 9.09 5.96 -40.75
CA ALA A 229 8.56 5.07 -41.78
C ALA A 229 7.60 5.79 -42.74
N THR A 230 6.71 6.64 -42.22
CA THR A 230 5.81 7.48 -43.05
C THR A 230 6.61 8.47 -43.91
N ALA A 231 7.66 9.08 -43.36
CA ALA A 231 8.53 9.97 -44.12
C ALA A 231 9.27 9.23 -45.25
N ALA A 232 9.71 8.00 -45.01
CA ALA A 232 10.33 7.15 -46.03
C ALA A 232 9.34 6.76 -47.13
N GLN A 233 8.10 6.39 -46.79
CA GLN A 233 7.03 6.12 -47.77
C GLN A 233 6.72 7.36 -48.62
N THR A 234 6.63 8.53 -47.99
CA THR A 234 6.43 9.81 -48.70
C THR A 234 7.57 10.09 -49.68
N SER A 235 8.80 9.82 -49.25
CA SER A 235 10.00 10.00 -50.09
C SER A 235 10.01 9.03 -51.28
N ALA A 236 9.61 7.78 -51.06
CA ALA A 236 9.46 6.79 -52.14
C ALA A 236 8.39 7.21 -53.16
N ALA A 237 7.24 7.72 -52.70
CA ALA A 237 6.19 8.24 -53.58
C ALA A 237 6.68 9.43 -54.42
N ARG A 238 7.45 10.35 -53.81
CA ARG A 238 8.08 11.47 -54.54
C ARG A 238 9.08 10.99 -55.58
N ALA A 239 9.88 9.97 -55.27
CA ALA A 239 10.80 9.37 -56.24
C ALA A 239 10.06 8.76 -57.44
N GLY A 240 8.98 8.01 -57.22
CA GLY A 240 8.15 7.44 -58.29
C GLY A 240 7.46 8.52 -59.15
N ALA A 241 6.98 9.60 -58.53
CA ALA A 241 6.45 10.75 -59.27
C ALA A 241 7.54 11.42 -60.14
N SER A 242 8.77 11.55 -59.60
CA SER A 242 9.91 12.10 -60.34
C SER A 242 10.33 11.21 -61.51
N GLU A 243 10.29 9.87 -61.36
CA GLU A 243 10.54 8.93 -62.45
C GLU A 243 9.50 9.07 -63.57
N THR A 244 8.23 9.21 -63.20
CA THR A 244 7.13 9.43 -64.16
C THR A 244 7.31 10.75 -64.91
N ALA A 245 7.67 11.83 -64.20
CA ALA A 245 7.94 13.13 -64.81
C ALA A 245 9.14 13.08 -65.78
N ALA A 246 10.18 12.31 -65.45
CA ALA A 246 11.32 12.09 -66.33
C ALA A 246 10.92 11.34 -67.62
N LYS A 247 10.14 10.25 -67.52
CA LYS A 247 9.63 9.52 -68.70
C LYS A 247 8.73 10.37 -69.59
N MET A 248 7.88 11.22 -68.99
CA MET A 248 7.09 12.18 -69.76
C MET A 248 7.99 13.19 -70.48
N SER A 249 9.03 13.70 -69.82
CA SER A 249 9.98 14.63 -70.44
C SER A 249 10.75 13.98 -71.59
N GLU A 250 11.15 12.71 -71.46
CA GLU A 250 11.78 11.93 -72.53
C GLU A 250 10.83 11.78 -73.74
N THR A 251 9.56 11.47 -73.49
CA THR A 251 8.54 11.39 -74.53
C THR A 251 8.33 12.73 -75.23
N GLN A 252 8.23 13.82 -74.47
CA GLN A 252 8.09 15.18 -75.00
C GLN A 252 9.29 15.57 -75.87
N ALA A 253 10.51 15.20 -75.46
CA ALA A 253 11.72 15.44 -76.22
C ALA A 253 11.75 14.63 -77.53
N ALA A 254 11.32 13.36 -77.49
CA ALA A 254 11.20 12.52 -78.69
C ALA A 254 10.16 13.09 -79.68
N SER A 255 8.99 13.53 -79.19
CA SER A 255 7.99 14.22 -80.02
C SER A 255 8.55 15.49 -80.65
N SER A 256 9.23 16.33 -79.86
CA SER A 256 9.85 17.58 -80.35
C SER A 256 10.91 17.31 -81.42
N ALA A 257 11.71 16.24 -81.27
CA ALA A 257 12.67 15.82 -82.29
C ALA A 257 11.98 15.35 -83.59
N GLY A 258 10.86 14.65 -83.48
CA GLY A 258 10.03 14.25 -84.62
C GLY A 258 9.46 15.45 -85.38
N GLU A 259 8.92 16.43 -84.66
CA GLU A 259 8.44 17.69 -85.24
C GLU A 259 9.56 18.47 -85.94
N ALA A 260 10.74 18.56 -85.33
CA ALA A 260 11.92 19.19 -85.95
C ALA A 260 12.34 18.46 -87.24
N GLY A 261 12.30 17.12 -87.26
CA GLY A 261 12.57 16.31 -88.45
C GLY A 261 11.53 16.53 -89.56
N ALA A 262 10.24 16.64 -89.20
CA ALA A 262 9.18 16.98 -90.14
C ALA A 262 9.37 18.39 -90.73
N SER A 263 9.71 19.38 -89.90
CA SER A 263 10.05 20.74 -90.36
C SER A 263 11.26 20.75 -91.29
N ALA A 264 12.32 19.99 -90.99
CA ALA A 264 13.47 19.87 -91.88
C ALA A 264 13.09 19.27 -93.24
N THR A 265 12.23 18.25 -93.25
CA THR A 265 11.71 17.63 -94.48
C THR A 265 10.86 18.62 -95.28
N ALA A 266 10.00 19.39 -94.62
CA ALA A 266 9.20 20.43 -95.26
C ALA A 266 10.07 21.56 -95.84
N ALA A 267 11.15 21.94 -95.16
CA ALA A 267 12.11 22.92 -95.67
C ALA A 267 12.84 22.40 -96.92
N ALA A 268 13.30 21.15 -96.93
CA ALA A 268 13.94 20.53 -98.10
C ALA A 268 12.96 20.40 -99.29
N ALA A 269 11.70 20.07 -99.03
CA ALA A 269 10.66 20.07 -100.05
C ALA A 269 10.41 21.48 -100.63
N SER A 270 10.41 22.50 -99.77
CA SER A 270 10.28 23.90 -100.17
C SER A 270 11.47 24.38 -101.00
N GLU A 271 12.69 23.98 -100.65
CA GLU A 271 13.90 24.25 -101.45
C GLU A 271 13.80 23.61 -102.85
N LYS A 272 13.38 22.34 -102.91
CA LYS A 272 13.16 21.64 -104.19
C LYS A 272 12.09 22.33 -105.04
N ALA A 273 10.99 22.78 -104.42
CA ALA A 273 9.94 23.53 -105.11
C ALA A 273 10.46 24.87 -105.65
N ALA A 274 11.24 25.62 -104.85
CA ALA A 274 11.86 26.86 -105.29
C ALA A 274 12.83 26.65 -106.46
N ALA A 275 13.64 25.58 -106.43
CA ALA A 275 14.51 25.21 -107.54
C ALA A 275 13.74 24.86 -108.82
N ALA A 276 12.60 24.15 -108.70
CA ALA A 276 11.71 23.87 -109.81
C ALA A 276 11.11 25.16 -110.40
N SER A 277 10.61 26.07 -109.56
CA SER A 277 10.10 27.36 -110.02
C SER A 277 11.18 28.21 -110.72
N ALA A 278 12.43 28.17 -110.25
CA ALA A 278 13.54 28.85 -110.93
C ALA A 278 13.84 28.25 -112.31
N ALA A 279 13.74 26.92 -112.47
CA ALA A 279 13.90 26.24 -113.75
C ALA A 279 12.75 26.58 -114.74
N GLU A 280 11.52 26.65 -114.24
CA GLU A 280 10.35 27.09 -115.03
C GLU A 280 10.49 28.56 -115.49
N ALA A 281 11.01 29.44 -114.62
CA ALA A 281 11.31 30.82 -114.98
C ALA A 281 12.37 30.92 -116.10
N LYS A 282 13.46 30.14 -115.99
CA LYS A 282 14.51 30.08 -117.02
C LYS A 282 14.00 29.49 -118.35
N THR A 283 13.10 28.52 -118.27
CA THR A 283 12.39 27.98 -119.44
C THR A 283 11.52 29.06 -120.09
N SER A 284 10.79 29.84 -119.28
CA SER A 284 9.98 30.97 -119.76
C SER A 284 10.84 32.06 -120.42
N GLU A 285 12.00 32.39 -119.86
CA GLU A 285 12.96 33.31 -120.47
C GLU A 285 13.44 32.82 -121.84
N THR A 286 13.75 31.52 -121.95
CA THR A 286 14.15 30.88 -123.21
C THR A 286 13.01 30.92 -124.25
N ASN A 287 11.77 30.64 -123.82
CA ASN A 287 10.59 30.73 -124.68
C ASN A 287 10.35 32.15 -125.18
N ALA A 288 10.54 33.16 -124.32
CA ALA A 288 10.45 34.57 -124.69
C ALA A 288 11.53 34.96 -125.71
N ALA A 289 12.78 34.53 -125.49
CA ALA A 289 13.88 34.77 -126.43
C ALA A 289 13.64 34.10 -127.80
N THR A 290 13.11 32.88 -127.81
CA THR A 290 12.71 32.15 -129.03
C THR A 290 11.57 32.85 -129.77
N SER A 291 10.59 33.38 -129.02
CA SER A 291 9.50 34.15 -129.60
C SER A 291 10.00 35.45 -130.25
N ALA A 292 10.96 36.13 -129.61
CA ALA A 292 11.60 37.32 -130.15
C ALA A 292 12.40 37.04 -131.44
N SER A 293 13.16 35.93 -131.49
CA SER A 293 13.89 35.53 -132.71
C SER A 293 12.95 35.16 -133.85
N THR A 294 11.83 34.50 -133.54
CA THR A 294 10.77 34.18 -134.51
C THR A 294 10.15 35.44 -135.08
N ALA A 295 9.82 36.43 -134.24
CA ALA A 295 9.31 37.72 -134.68
C ALA A 295 10.30 38.47 -135.59
N ALA A 296 11.60 38.45 -135.26
CA ALA A 296 12.65 39.03 -136.09
C ALA A 296 12.78 38.34 -137.46
N ALA A 297 12.67 37.00 -137.50
CA ALA A 297 12.64 36.24 -138.74
C ALA A 297 11.41 36.59 -139.60
N SER A 298 10.23 36.73 -138.99
CA SER A 298 9.02 37.18 -139.68
C SER A 298 9.16 38.60 -140.25
N ALA A 299 9.79 39.52 -139.52
CA ALA A 299 10.08 40.86 -140.03
C ALA A 299 11.04 40.84 -141.24
N THR A 300 12.04 39.97 -141.21
CA THR A 300 12.96 39.76 -142.34
C THR A 300 12.21 39.20 -143.54
N ALA A 301 11.35 38.20 -143.36
CA ALA A 301 10.51 37.65 -144.42
C ALA A 301 9.61 38.72 -145.05
N ALA A 302 8.97 39.57 -144.23
CA ALA A 302 8.17 40.69 -144.72
C ALA A 302 9.00 41.69 -145.55
N SER A 303 10.24 41.97 -145.14
CA SER A 303 11.14 42.85 -145.90
C SER A 303 11.58 42.25 -147.25
N SER A 304 11.77 40.93 -147.31
CA SER A 304 12.05 40.22 -148.56
C SER A 304 10.84 40.28 -149.50
N SER A 305 9.63 40.02 -149.00
CA SER A 305 8.40 40.13 -149.79
C SER A 305 8.15 41.56 -150.31
N ALA A 306 8.48 42.59 -149.54
CA ALA A 306 8.42 43.97 -150.01
C ALA A 306 9.41 44.24 -151.16
N SER A 307 10.60 43.63 -151.10
CA SER A 307 11.59 43.72 -152.18
C SER A 307 11.13 43.00 -153.45
N GLU A 308 10.44 41.86 -153.33
CA GLU A 308 9.80 41.15 -154.45
C GLU A 308 8.63 41.95 -155.06
N ALA A 309 7.84 42.63 -154.24
CA ALA A 309 6.80 43.54 -154.74
C ALA A 309 7.41 44.71 -155.54
N SER A 310 8.54 45.25 -155.09
CA SER A 310 9.26 46.32 -155.80
C SER A 310 9.84 45.86 -157.14
N SER A 311 10.27 44.59 -157.27
CA SER A 311 10.74 44.06 -158.55
C SER A 311 9.59 43.80 -159.53
N HIS A 312 8.41 43.39 -159.03
CA HIS A 312 7.19 43.30 -159.83
C HIS A 312 6.71 44.65 -160.36
N ALA A 313 6.83 45.72 -159.57
CA ALA A 313 6.52 47.07 -160.02
C ALA A 313 7.43 47.50 -161.19
N ALA A 314 8.72 47.18 -161.14
CA ALA A 314 9.67 47.44 -162.23
C ALA A 314 9.38 46.61 -163.51
N ALA A 315 8.84 45.39 -163.37
CA ALA A 315 8.39 44.57 -164.50
C ALA A 315 7.10 45.12 -165.18
N SER A 316 6.25 45.81 -164.42
CA SER A 316 5.03 46.45 -164.92
C SER A 316 5.33 47.64 -165.85
N ASP A 317 6.34 48.45 -165.53
CA ASP A 317 6.74 49.59 -166.37
C ASP A 317 7.30 49.14 -167.75
N THR A 318 7.93 47.97 -167.81
CA THR A 318 8.42 47.38 -169.07
C THR A 318 7.26 46.89 -169.96
N SER A 319 6.15 46.44 -169.36
CA SER A 319 4.98 45.92 -170.08
C SER A 319 4.09 47.03 -170.67
N ALA A 320 4.07 48.22 -170.05
CA ALA A 320 3.36 49.39 -170.56
C ALA A 320 3.94 49.93 -171.89
N SER A 321 5.23 49.69 -172.13
CA SER A 321 5.94 50.13 -173.34
C SER A 321 5.56 49.33 -174.60
N LEU A 322 5.11 48.08 -174.43
CA LEU A 322 4.75 47.16 -175.52
C LEU A 322 3.26 47.27 -175.93
N ALA A 323 2.39 47.77 -175.04
CA ALA A 323 0.95 47.93 -175.29
C ALA A 323 0.61 49.09 -176.26
N ALA A 324 1.50 50.07 -176.42
CA ALA A 324 1.29 51.22 -177.31
C ALA A 324 1.35 50.88 -178.82
N GLN A 325 1.82 49.70 -179.22
CA GLN A 325 1.94 49.28 -180.63
C GLN A 325 0.72 48.47 -181.15
N SER A 326 -0.22 48.04 -180.29
CA SER A 326 -1.28 47.06 -180.63
C SER A 326 -2.70 47.65 -180.82
N SER A 327 -2.88 48.98 -180.74
CA SER A 327 -4.19 49.63 -180.62
C SER A 327 -4.90 49.99 -181.95
N THR A 328 -4.34 49.68 -183.13
CA THR A 328 -4.91 50.17 -184.42
C THR A 328 -5.78 49.13 -185.16
N ALA A 329 -6.06 47.93 -184.61
CA ALA A 329 -6.54 46.79 -185.42
C ALA A 329 -7.81 45.99 -185.00
N ALA A 330 -8.53 46.26 -183.90
CA ALA A 330 -9.64 45.35 -183.49
C ALA A 330 -10.86 46.03 -182.82
N GLY A 331 -11.98 46.16 -183.55
CA GLY A 331 -13.21 46.75 -183.00
C GLY A 331 -14.51 46.46 -183.74
N ALA A 332 -14.86 45.21 -184.08
CA ALA A 332 -16.11 44.97 -184.84
C ALA A 332 -17.00 43.74 -184.55
N ALA A 333 -16.89 42.92 -183.49
CA ALA A 333 -17.86 41.80 -183.35
C ALA A 333 -18.10 41.22 -181.93
N ALA A 334 -18.86 41.91 -181.07
CA ALA A 334 -19.26 41.43 -179.73
C ALA A 334 -20.74 41.73 -179.38
N THR A 335 -21.70 40.87 -179.77
CA THR A 335 -23.06 40.93 -179.18
C THR A 335 -23.78 39.58 -179.26
N ARG A 336 -23.81 38.80 -178.16
CA ARG A 336 -24.87 37.83 -177.76
C ARG A 336 -24.47 36.99 -176.53
N ALA A 337 -24.46 37.58 -175.34
CA ALA A 337 -24.32 36.88 -174.06
C ALA A 337 -25.34 37.43 -173.06
N GLU A 338 -26.26 36.60 -172.58
CA GLU A 338 -27.12 36.81 -171.40
C GLU A 338 -28.06 35.61 -171.23
N ASP A 339 -27.79 34.71 -170.26
CA ASP A 339 -28.77 33.99 -169.41
C ASP A 339 -28.10 32.80 -168.68
N ALA A 340 -27.85 32.91 -167.37
CA ALA A 340 -27.83 31.79 -166.41
C ALA A 340 -27.48 32.26 -164.98
N ALA A 341 -28.51 32.39 -164.14
CA ALA A 341 -28.47 32.62 -162.70
C ALA A 341 -28.90 31.36 -161.92
N LYS A 342 -28.35 31.11 -160.70
CA LYS A 342 -28.87 30.24 -159.59
C LYS A 342 -27.83 30.16 -158.45
N ARG A 343 -27.99 30.50 -157.15
CA ARG A 343 -29.10 30.88 -156.23
C ARG A 343 -29.69 29.77 -155.31
N ALA A 344 -28.91 29.12 -154.43
CA ALA A 344 -29.48 28.34 -153.30
C ALA A 344 -28.48 27.93 -152.17
N GLU A 345 -27.79 28.88 -151.52
CA GLU A 345 -26.82 28.61 -150.42
C GLU A 345 -27.23 29.16 -149.01
N ASP A 346 -28.47 29.60 -148.76
CA ASP A 346 -28.77 30.57 -147.66
C ASP A 346 -29.63 30.12 -146.41
N ILE A 347 -29.61 28.89 -145.85
CA ILE A 347 -30.58 28.51 -144.74
C ILE A 347 -30.00 27.85 -143.45
N ALA A 348 -28.70 27.62 -143.27
CA ALA A 348 -28.20 26.86 -142.09
C ALA A 348 -27.86 27.67 -140.81
N ASP A 349 -28.20 28.96 -140.72
CA ASP A 349 -27.50 29.91 -139.81
C ASP A 349 -28.23 30.39 -138.51
N VAL A 350 -29.19 29.66 -137.88
CA VAL A 350 -30.10 30.31 -136.88
C VAL A 350 -30.46 29.63 -135.52
N ILE A 351 -29.93 28.49 -134.99
CA ILE A 351 -30.35 28.05 -133.61
C ILE A 351 -29.24 27.43 -132.72
N SER A 352 -28.91 28.10 -131.60
CA SER A 352 -28.03 27.66 -130.50
C SER A 352 -28.82 27.54 -129.17
N LEU A 353 -28.57 26.53 -128.33
CA LEU A 353 -29.22 26.29 -127.02
C LEU A 353 -28.20 26.25 -125.86
N GLU A 354 -28.52 26.82 -124.69
CA GLU A 354 -27.66 26.94 -123.47
C GLU A 354 -28.31 26.30 -122.19
N ASP A 355 -27.49 25.98 -121.17
CA ASP A 355 -27.87 25.37 -119.86
C ASP A 355 -28.53 26.36 -118.86
N ALA A 356 -29.31 25.85 -117.91
CA ALA A 356 -29.98 26.67 -116.88
C ALA A 356 -29.04 27.10 -115.74
N SER A 357 -29.23 28.31 -115.21
CA SER A 357 -28.56 28.82 -114.02
C SER A 357 -29.56 29.42 -113.02
N LEU A 358 -29.10 29.81 -111.82
CA LEU A 358 -29.94 30.47 -110.80
C LEU A 358 -30.48 31.84 -111.24
N THR A 359 -30.03 32.39 -112.38
CA THR A 359 -30.45 33.69 -112.91
C THR A 359 -30.81 33.68 -114.40
N LYS A 360 -30.64 32.56 -115.12
CA LYS A 360 -31.03 32.39 -116.53
C LYS A 360 -31.76 31.05 -116.75
N LYS A 361 -32.86 31.08 -117.50
CA LYS A 361 -33.59 29.87 -117.89
C LYS A 361 -32.84 29.16 -119.04
N GLY A 362 -32.59 27.86 -118.87
CA GLY A 362 -32.01 26.95 -119.87
C GLY A 362 -32.54 25.52 -119.67
N ILE A 363 -31.90 24.51 -120.25
CA ILE A 363 -32.28 23.09 -120.12
C ILE A 363 -31.32 22.36 -119.16
N VAL A 364 -31.82 21.61 -118.17
CA VAL A 364 -31.02 20.81 -117.21
C VAL A 364 -31.70 19.45 -116.98
N LYS A 365 -30.91 18.40 -116.75
CA LYS A 365 -31.37 17.02 -116.57
C LYS A 365 -31.74 16.74 -115.09
N LEU A 366 -32.87 16.07 -114.84
CA LEU A 366 -33.43 15.81 -113.50
C LEU A 366 -33.00 14.44 -112.93
N SER A 367 -32.78 14.35 -111.61
CA SER A 367 -32.44 13.11 -110.87
C SER A 367 -33.34 12.88 -109.64
N SER A 368 -33.70 11.61 -109.38
CA SER A 368 -34.55 11.20 -108.24
C SER A 368 -33.86 10.24 -107.26
N ALA A 369 -32.54 10.10 -107.34
CA ALA A 369 -31.76 9.32 -106.39
C ALA A 369 -31.68 10.05 -105.03
N THR A 370 -31.86 9.31 -103.93
CA THR A 370 -31.85 9.84 -102.54
C THR A 370 -30.45 9.91 -101.94
N ASP A 371 -29.46 9.41 -102.66
CA ASP A 371 -28.04 9.25 -102.32
C ASP A 371 -27.14 9.78 -103.45
N SER A 372 -27.60 10.78 -104.22
CA SER A 372 -26.83 11.29 -105.37
C SER A 372 -25.74 12.28 -104.97
N ASP A 373 -24.51 12.03 -105.42
CA ASP A 373 -23.36 12.94 -105.26
C ASP A 373 -23.18 13.91 -106.45
N SER A 374 -24.18 14.05 -107.35
CA SER A 374 -24.05 14.84 -108.58
C SER A 374 -24.52 16.28 -108.44
N GLU A 375 -23.64 17.25 -108.69
CA GLU A 375 -23.95 18.69 -108.69
C GLU A 375 -24.45 19.22 -110.06
N ALA A 376 -24.40 18.40 -111.11
CA ALA A 376 -24.80 18.77 -112.48
C ALA A 376 -26.25 18.40 -112.83
N LEU A 377 -26.96 17.72 -111.92
CA LEU A 377 -28.34 17.28 -112.08
C LEU A 377 -29.21 17.97 -111.04
N ALA A 378 -30.41 18.42 -111.42
CA ALA A 378 -31.35 18.99 -110.45
C ALA A 378 -32.15 17.88 -109.75
N ALA A 379 -32.19 17.90 -108.41
CA ALA A 379 -32.94 16.96 -107.60
C ALA A 379 -34.46 17.14 -107.78
N THR A 380 -35.21 16.04 -107.87
CA THR A 380 -36.67 16.09 -107.92
C THR A 380 -37.29 16.21 -106.52
N PRO A 381 -38.50 16.78 -106.40
CA PRO A 381 -39.24 16.84 -105.13
C PRO A 381 -39.43 15.48 -104.45
N LYS A 382 -39.45 14.39 -105.22
CA LYS A 382 -39.56 13.01 -104.72
C LYS A 382 -38.33 12.58 -103.91
N ALA A 383 -37.12 12.91 -104.38
CA ALA A 383 -35.89 12.58 -103.66
C ALA A 383 -35.79 13.37 -102.35
N VAL A 384 -36.16 14.65 -102.36
CA VAL A 384 -36.17 15.51 -101.17
C VAL A 384 -37.18 15.01 -100.13
N HIS A 385 -38.38 14.59 -100.57
CA HIS A 385 -39.39 14.05 -99.66
C HIS A 385 -38.92 12.75 -98.98
N ALA A 386 -38.33 11.81 -99.74
CA ALA A 386 -37.87 10.54 -99.20
C ALA A 386 -36.73 10.70 -98.17
N VAL A 387 -35.83 11.67 -98.38
CA VAL A 387 -34.80 12.01 -97.38
C VAL A 387 -35.44 12.60 -96.11
N MET A 388 -36.48 13.43 -96.25
CA MET A 388 -37.12 14.06 -95.10
C MET A 388 -37.97 13.09 -94.27
N ASP A 389 -38.59 12.08 -94.91
CA ASP A 389 -39.28 10.99 -94.22
C ASP A 389 -38.31 10.17 -93.36
N GLU A 390 -37.11 9.84 -93.87
CA GLU A 390 -36.09 9.08 -93.13
C GLU A 390 -35.55 9.88 -91.93
N VAL A 391 -35.32 11.19 -92.10
CA VAL A 391 -34.85 12.07 -91.01
C VAL A 391 -35.88 12.13 -89.86
N GLN A 392 -37.18 12.06 -90.15
CA GLN A 392 -38.24 12.05 -89.12
C GLN A 392 -38.31 10.75 -88.31
N THR A 393 -37.61 9.69 -88.71
CA THR A 393 -37.55 8.42 -87.95
C THR A 393 -36.37 8.36 -86.96
N LYS A 394 -35.47 9.35 -86.98
CA LYS A 394 -34.32 9.42 -86.07
C LYS A 394 -34.70 10.13 -84.78
N ALA A 395 -34.15 9.67 -83.65
CA ALA A 395 -34.38 10.30 -82.36
C ALA A 395 -33.74 11.71 -82.30
N PRO A 396 -34.31 12.65 -81.52
CA PRO A 396 -33.72 13.97 -81.32
C PRO A 396 -32.29 13.86 -80.78
N LEU A 397 -31.37 14.67 -81.31
CA LEU A 397 -29.96 14.68 -80.89
C LEU A 397 -29.81 15.11 -79.41
N ASP A 398 -30.72 15.98 -78.95
CA ASP A 398 -30.80 16.43 -77.55
C ASP A 398 -31.95 15.73 -76.82
N SER A 399 -31.61 15.01 -75.74
CA SER A 399 -32.55 14.41 -74.79
C SER A 399 -33.64 13.49 -75.41
N PRO A 400 -33.25 12.40 -76.10
CA PRO A 400 -34.23 11.46 -76.66
C PRO A 400 -35.00 10.72 -75.55
N VAL A 401 -36.30 10.49 -75.78
CA VAL A 401 -37.12 9.62 -74.95
C VAL A 401 -36.99 8.18 -75.45
N PHE A 402 -36.42 7.29 -74.65
CA PHE A 402 -36.27 5.88 -74.99
C PHE A 402 -37.50 5.06 -74.58
N THR A 403 -38.02 4.23 -75.49
CA THR A 403 -39.09 3.25 -75.22
C THR A 403 -38.59 1.82 -75.47
N GLY A 404 -39.05 0.83 -74.70
CA GLY A 404 -38.63 -0.58 -74.83
C GLY A 404 -37.39 -0.95 -73.99
N THR A 405 -36.53 -1.83 -74.50
CA THR A 405 -35.28 -2.29 -73.83
C THR A 405 -34.04 -1.81 -74.60
N PRO A 406 -33.65 -0.52 -74.47
CA PRO A 406 -32.47 0.01 -75.16
C PRO A 406 -31.20 -0.67 -74.66
N THR A 407 -30.38 -1.16 -75.59
CA THR A 407 -29.06 -1.70 -75.27
C THR A 407 -28.03 -0.57 -75.24
N THR A 408 -27.26 -0.49 -74.15
CA THR A 408 -26.17 0.48 -73.98
C THR A 408 -24.90 -0.28 -73.61
N PRO A 409 -23.71 0.14 -74.07
CA PRO A 409 -22.45 -0.45 -73.64
C PRO A 409 -22.28 -0.33 -72.12
N THR A 410 -21.87 -1.42 -71.45
CA THR A 410 -21.61 -1.43 -70.00
C THR A 410 -20.43 -0.52 -69.67
N PRO A 411 -20.63 0.53 -68.84
CA PRO A 411 -19.53 1.41 -68.45
C PRO A 411 -18.41 0.65 -67.72
N PRO A 412 -17.15 1.09 -67.85
CA PRO A 412 -16.04 0.56 -67.06
C PRO A 412 -16.23 0.92 -65.57
N ASP A 413 -15.64 0.11 -64.68
CA ASP A 413 -15.86 0.15 -63.22
C ASP A 413 -15.49 1.50 -62.56
N ASP A 414 -14.67 2.30 -63.22
CA ASP A 414 -14.17 3.61 -62.78
C ASP A 414 -14.90 4.80 -63.42
N ALA A 415 -16.01 4.57 -64.12
CA ALA A 415 -16.76 5.62 -64.80
C ALA A 415 -17.26 6.72 -63.83
N LYS A 416 -16.94 7.99 -64.13
CA LYS A 416 -17.32 9.19 -63.34
C LYS A 416 -18.10 10.25 -64.13
N GLY A 417 -18.51 9.94 -65.37
CA GLY A 417 -19.09 10.90 -66.32
C GLY A 417 -20.59 10.74 -66.53
N LEU A 418 -21.12 11.36 -67.60
CA LEU A 418 -22.54 11.32 -68.00
C LEU A 418 -22.93 10.02 -68.72
N GLN A 419 -22.22 8.89 -68.50
CA GLN A 419 -22.56 7.63 -69.14
C GLN A 419 -23.88 7.06 -68.59
N THR A 420 -24.69 6.45 -69.45
CA THR A 420 -25.92 5.76 -69.04
C THR A 420 -25.58 4.51 -68.24
N ALA A 421 -25.95 4.46 -66.95
CA ALA A 421 -25.77 3.28 -66.12
C ALA A 421 -26.75 2.17 -66.52
N ASN A 422 -26.23 0.97 -66.81
CA ASN A 422 -27.04 -0.20 -67.14
C ASN A 422 -27.11 -1.21 -65.97
N ALA A 423 -28.01 -2.20 -66.08
CA ALA A 423 -28.27 -3.14 -64.99
C ALA A 423 -27.04 -4.01 -64.61
N GLU A 424 -26.14 -4.26 -65.57
CA GLU A 424 -24.92 -5.03 -65.35
C GLU A 424 -23.90 -4.24 -64.51
N PHE A 425 -23.70 -2.96 -64.84
CA PHE A 425 -22.82 -2.06 -64.09
C PHE A 425 -23.27 -1.90 -62.62
N VAL A 426 -24.57 -1.72 -62.38
CA VAL A 426 -25.12 -1.56 -61.02
C VAL A 426 -24.95 -2.84 -60.19
N ARG A 427 -25.23 -4.03 -60.76
CA ARG A 427 -25.01 -5.30 -60.04
C ARG A 427 -23.55 -5.50 -59.64
N LYS A 428 -22.61 -5.13 -60.50
CA LYS A 428 -21.17 -5.28 -60.26
C LYS A 428 -20.68 -4.38 -59.12
N LEU A 429 -21.12 -3.12 -59.06
CA LEU A 429 -20.78 -2.21 -57.96
C LEU A 429 -21.38 -2.66 -56.61
N ILE A 430 -22.60 -3.20 -56.60
CA ILE A 430 -23.21 -3.76 -55.38
C ILE A 430 -22.41 -4.98 -54.89
N ALA A 431 -21.97 -5.86 -55.79
CA ALA A 431 -21.14 -7.01 -55.44
C ALA A 431 -19.78 -6.58 -54.86
N ALA A 432 -19.16 -5.53 -55.42
CA ALA A 432 -17.92 -4.96 -54.87
C ALA A 432 -18.12 -4.38 -53.45
N LEU A 433 -19.25 -3.69 -53.20
CA LEU A 433 -19.59 -3.17 -51.87
C LEU A 433 -19.77 -4.30 -50.82
N VAL A 434 -20.48 -5.36 -51.19
CA VAL A 434 -20.73 -6.51 -50.29
C VAL A 434 -19.48 -7.36 -50.07
N GLY A 435 -18.58 -7.45 -51.05
CA GLY A 435 -17.26 -8.11 -50.89
C GLY A 435 -16.22 -7.28 -50.13
N SER A 436 -16.53 -6.01 -49.82
CA SER A 436 -15.66 -5.08 -49.08
C SER A 436 -15.99 -5.01 -47.58
N VAL A 437 -16.78 -5.96 -47.05
CA VAL A 437 -17.03 -6.07 -45.61
C VAL A 437 -15.74 -6.60 -44.95
N PRO A 438 -15.10 -5.88 -44.02
CA PRO A 438 -13.75 -6.19 -43.56
C PRO A 438 -13.68 -7.48 -42.73
N GLU A 439 -12.53 -8.16 -42.79
CA GLU A 439 -12.08 -9.32 -41.98
C GLU A 439 -12.30 -9.15 -40.45
N SER A 440 -12.65 -7.95 -40.00
CA SER A 440 -13.15 -7.67 -38.64
C SER A 440 -14.34 -8.55 -38.19
N LEU A 441 -15.18 -9.04 -39.09
CA LEU A 441 -16.21 -10.03 -38.71
C LEU A 441 -15.63 -11.42 -38.48
N ASP A 442 -14.60 -11.83 -39.23
CA ASP A 442 -13.83 -13.05 -38.93
C ASP A 442 -13.14 -12.93 -37.57
N THR A 443 -12.59 -11.76 -37.22
CA THR A 443 -11.96 -11.57 -35.89
C THR A 443 -12.94 -11.66 -34.72
N LEU A 444 -14.21 -11.26 -34.90
CA LEU A 444 -15.24 -11.41 -33.87
C LEU A 444 -15.68 -12.87 -33.71
N GLN A 445 -15.74 -13.62 -34.82
CA GLN A 445 -16.01 -15.05 -34.81
C GLN A 445 -14.84 -15.83 -34.18
N GLU A 446 -13.60 -15.50 -34.54
CA GLU A 446 -12.40 -16.09 -33.94
C GLU A 446 -12.30 -15.80 -32.43
N LEU A 447 -12.65 -14.59 -31.99
CA LEU A 447 -12.66 -14.24 -30.56
C LEU A 447 -13.76 -15.00 -29.78
N ALA A 448 -14.94 -15.18 -30.39
CA ALA A 448 -16.03 -15.95 -29.82
C ALA A 448 -15.66 -17.45 -29.67
N ASP A 449 -15.01 -18.02 -30.69
CA ASP A 449 -14.54 -19.41 -30.66
C ASP A 449 -13.34 -19.62 -29.72
N ALA A 450 -12.41 -18.65 -29.62
CA ALA A 450 -11.28 -18.69 -28.69
C ALA A 450 -11.71 -18.59 -27.21
N LEU A 451 -12.81 -17.89 -26.93
CA LEU A 451 -13.46 -17.84 -25.61
C LEU A 451 -14.42 -19.03 -25.38
N GLY A 452 -14.50 -19.97 -26.34
CA GLY A 452 -15.29 -21.19 -26.25
C GLY A 452 -16.81 -20.97 -26.27
N ASN A 453 -17.27 -19.85 -26.83
CA ASN A 453 -18.68 -19.42 -26.80
C ASN A 453 -19.30 -19.45 -25.39
N ASP A 454 -18.49 -19.21 -24.35
CA ASP A 454 -18.94 -19.24 -22.95
C ASP A 454 -19.50 -17.88 -22.49
N PRO A 455 -20.82 -17.74 -22.26
CA PRO A 455 -21.41 -16.48 -21.80
C PRO A 455 -20.94 -16.07 -20.40
N ASN A 456 -20.36 -17.00 -19.64
CA ASN A 456 -19.87 -16.83 -18.28
C ASN A 456 -18.36 -17.09 -18.18
N PHE A 457 -17.61 -16.85 -19.26
CA PHE A 457 -16.16 -17.15 -19.37
C PHE A 457 -15.36 -16.76 -18.11
N ALA A 458 -15.61 -15.57 -17.55
CA ALA A 458 -14.96 -15.11 -16.32
C ALA A 458 -15.22 -16.03 -15.11
N THR A 459 -16.46 -16.48 -14.92
CA THR A 459 -16.85 -17.41 -13.85
C THR A 459 -16.23 -18.78 -14.06
N THR A 460 -16.19 -19.26 -15.31
CA THR A 460 -15.60 -20.56 -15.67
C THR A 460 -14.09 -20.59 -15.43
N VAL A 461 -13.37 -19.52 -15.81
CA VAL A 461 -11.93 -19.38 -15.54
C VAL A 461 -11.66 -19.27 -14.04
N LEU A 462 -12.47 -18.50 -13.30
CA LEU A 462 -12.35 -18.35 -11.86
C LEU A 462 -12.52 -19.70 -11.12
N ASN A 463 -13.50 -20.52 -11.53
CA ASN A 463 -13.72 -21.85 -10.96
C ASN A 463 -12.59 -22.83 -11.32
N LYS A 464 -12.05 -22.77 -12.55
CA LYS A 464 -10.88 -23.58 -12.95
C LYS A 464 -9.62 -23.19 -12.18
N LEU A 465 -9.42 -21.90 -11.88
CA LEU A 465 -8.29 -21.43 -11.09
C LEU A 465 -8.43 -21.79 -9.61
N ALA A 466 -9.65 -21.69 -9.06
CA ALA A 466 -9.97 -22.14 -7.71
C ALA A 466 -9.74 -23.65 -7.52
N GLY A 467 -9.99 -24.47 -8.53
CA GLY A 467 -9.70 -25.90 -8.52
C GLY A 467 -8.24 -26.28 -8.81
N LYS A 468 -7.38 -25.32 -9.18
CA LYS A 468 -5.95 -25.54 -9.51
C LYS A 468 -5.00 -25.14 -8.38
N GLN A 469 -5.49 -24.57 -7.28
CA GLN A 469 -4.71 -24.48 -6.05
C GLN A 469 -4.69 -25.87 -5.40
N PRO A 470 -3.53 -26.55 -5.33
CA PRO A 470 -3.42 -27.71 -4.46
C PRO A 470 -3.65 -27.19 -3.03
N LEU A 471 -4.60 -27.77 -2.30
CA LEU A 471 -4.57 -27.71 -0.84
C LEU A 471 -3.35 -28.54 -0.39
N ASP A 472 -2.17 -27.97 -0.57
CA ASP A 472 -1.00 -28.43 0.14
C ASP A 472 -1.27 -28.16 1.63
N GLU A 473 -1.35 -29.24 2.42
CA GLU A 473 -1.67 -29.16 3.86
C GLU A 473 -0.69 -28.24 4.59
N THR A 474 0.55 -28.12 4.10
CA THR A 474 1.59 -27.23 4.63
C THR A 474 1.25 -25.75 4.41
N LEU A 475 0.78 -25.36 3.21
CA LEU A 475 0.38 -23.97 2.91
C LEU A 475 -0.89 -23.54 3.65
N THR A 476 -1.82 -24.47 3.90
CA THR A 476 -3.04 -24.19 4.68
C THR A 476 -2.70 -23.88 6.14
N ALA A 477 -1.78 -24.65 6.74
CA ALA A 477 -1.30 -24.44 8.11
C ALA A 477 -0.54 -23.11 8.30
N LEU A 478 0.11 -22.57 7.27
CA LEU A 478 0.82 -21.28 7.29
C LEU A 478 -0.12 -20.07 7.14
N SER A 479 -1.33 -20.23 6.60
CA SER A 479 -2.26 -19.12 6.32
C SER A 479 -3.08 -18.65 7.53
N GLY A 480 -3.02 -19.36 8.66
CA GLY A 480 -3.70 -18.98 9.92
C GLY A 480 -5.23 -19.02 9.87
N LYS A 481 -5.84 -19.53 8.80
CA LYS A 481 -7.28 -19.80 8.73
C LYS A 481 -7.56 -21.25 9.13
N SER A 482 -7.88 -21.45 10.40
CA SER A 482 -8.60 -22.63 10.89
C SER A 482 -10.10 -22.47 10.64
#